data_AF-B4VUH3-F1
#
_entry.id   AF-B4VUH3-F1
#
_cell.length_a   1.000
_cell.length_b   1.000
_cell.length_c   1.000
_cell.angle_alpha   90.00
_cell.angle_beta   90.00
_cell.angle_gamma   90.00
#
_symmetry.space_group_name_H-M   'P 1'
#
loop_
_entity.id
_entity.type
_entity.pdbx_description
1 polymer ?
#
loop_
_entity_poly.entity_id
_entity_poly.type
_entity_poly.pdbx_seq_one_letter_code
_entity_poly.pdbx_strand_id
1 'polypeptide(L)'
;MTSVNTNLYLVLENLGFFIVATGFTAIVGWAWRKAKPFTIPEPLPGWFKIWFGTVQVIGVLVPLVVMLLWGVWWNHSTVLIVLASYFLMLGLQILSEIITLKQFQSVVWVMVPYLYLPYRLWQLYEGLTILNSDSELMWVRTLLIVEIVLWTGNYLLDLAQLPRLFRWEVKEG
;
A
#
# COMPACT_ATOMS: atom_id res chain seq x y z
N MET A 1 -24.23 -9.31 8.95
CA MET A 1 -23.04 -10.18 8.81
C MET A 1 -22.49 -10.39 10.21
N THR A 2 -22.21 -11.62 10.65
CA THR A 2 -21.61 -11.87 11.98
C THR A 2 -20.13 -11.51 11.96
N SER A 3 -19.53 -11.14 13.10
CA SER A 3 -18.11 -10.75 13.19
C SER A 3 -17.15 -11.81 12.65
N VAL A 4 -17.46 -13.09 12.85
CA VAL A 4 -16.69 -14.23 12.34
C VAL A 4 -16.67 -14.26 10.80
N ASN A 5 -17.78 -13.93 10.15
CA ASN A 5 -17.87 -13.90 8.69
C ASN A 5 -17.03 -12.75 8.10
N THR A 6 -16.99 -11.60 8.76
CA THR A 6 -16.17 -10.45 8.33
C THR A 6 -14.67 -10.76 8.43
N ASN A 7 -14.23 -11.39 9.51
CA ASN A 7 -12.82 -11.71 9.73
C ASN A 7 -12.29 -12.72 8.70
N LEU A 8 -13.04 -13.80 8.49
CA LEU A 8 -12.67 -14.82 7.51
C LEU A 8 -12.65 -14.24 6.10
N TYR A 9 -13.63 -13.40 5.76
CA TYR A 9 -13.71 -12.73 4.47
C TYR A 9 -12.48 -11.84 4.22
N LEU A 10 -12.10 -10.97 5.17
CA LEU A 10 -10.91 -10.12 5.06
C LEU A 10 -9.63 -10.93 4.89
N VAL A 11 -9.48 -12.02 5.66
CA VAL A 11 -8.31 -12.90 5.56
C VAL A 11 -8.22 -13.56 4.18
N LEU A 12 -9.35 -14.09 3.68
CA LEU A 12 -9.39 -14.74 2.37
C LEU A 12 -9.15 -13.75 1.23
N GLU A 13 -9.69 -12.53 1.32
CA GLU A 13 -9.46 -11.49 0.33
C GLU A 13 -7.99 -11.10 0.28
N ASN A 14 -7.38 -10.79 1.43
CA ASN A 14 -5.96 -10.43 1.54
C ASN A 14 -5.04 -11.55 1.06
N LEU A 15 -5.36 -12.80 1.41
CA LEU A 15 -4.60 -13.96 0.95
C LEU A 15 -4.74 -14.15 -0.56
N GLY A 16 -5.95 -14.02 -1.10
CA GLY A 16 -6.22 -14.12 -2.53
C GLY A 16 -5.46 -13.07 -3.32
N PHE A 17 -5.53 -11.81 -2.88
CA PHE A 17 -4.77 -10.71 -3.47
C PHE A 17 -3.26 -10.99 -3.39
N PHE A 18 -2.75 -11.38 -2.22
CA PHE A 18 -1.32 -11.66 -2.04
C PHE A 18 -0.83 -12.77 -2.99
N ILE A 19 -1.58 -13.86 -3.11
CA ILE A 19 -1.25 -14.95 -4.05
C ILE A 19 -1.20 -14.45 -5.49
N VAL A 20 -2.19 -13.63 -5.90
CA VAL A 20 -2.24 -13.07 -7.25
C VAL A 20 -1.08 -12.10 -7.50
N ALA A 21 -0.80 -11.20 -6.56
CA ALA A 21 0.29 -10.23 -6.68
C ALA A 21 1.67 -10.91 -6.70
N THR A 22 1.90 -11.89 -5.83
CA THR A 22 3.13 -12.69 -5.81
C THR A 22 3.26 -13.53 -7.08
N GLY A 23 2.18 -14.17 -7.54
CA GLY A 23 2.19 -14.93 -8.78
C GLY A 23 2.52 -14.06 -9.99
N PHE A 24 1.88 -12.89 -10.10
CA PHE A 24 2.16 -11.91 -11.15
C PHE A 24 3.62 -11.45 -11.12
N THR A 25 4.11 -11.00 -9.96
CA THR A 25 5.51 -10.54 -9.83
C THR A 25 6.52 -11.64 -10.12
N ALA A 26 6.23 -12.90 -9.76
CA ALA A 26 7.09 -14.04 -10.08
C ALA A 26 7.13 -14.33 -11.60
N ILE A 27 5.97 -14.34 -12.27
CA ILE A 27 5.87 -14.57 -13.72
C ILE A 27 6.62 -13.47 -14.49
N VAL A 28 6.34 -12.21 -14.16
CA VAL A 28 6.98 -11.04 -14.75
C VAL A 28 8.48 -11.05 -14.44
N GLY A 29 8.87 -11.37 -13.21
CA GLY A 29 10.27 -11.48 -12.81
C GLY A 29 11.02 -12.54 -13.62
N TRP A 30 10.38 -13.68 -13.89
CA TRP A 30 10.94 -14.72 -14.74
C TRP A 30 11.02 -14.31 -16.22
N ALA A 31 10.02 -13.59 -16.73
CA ALA A 31 9.98 -13.10 -18.11
C ALA A 31 11.09 -12.06 -18.37
N TRP A 32 11.33 -11.16 -17.41
CA TRP A 32 12.38 -10.13 -17.47
C TRP A 32 13.69 -10.53 -16.79
N ARG A 33 13.94 -11.82 -16.54
CA ARG A 33 15.17 -12.29 -15.85
C ARG A 33 16.49 -11.92 -16.53
N LYS A 34 16.46 -11.60 -17.84
CA LYS A 34 17.62 -11.17 -18.63
C LYS A 34 17.70 -9.64 -18.81
N ALA A 35 16.78 -8.89 -18.20
CA ALA A 35 16.82 -7.44 -18.23
C ALA A 35 18.07 -6.92 -17.51
N LYS A 36 18.50 -5.71 -17.87
CA LYS A 36 19.61 -5.06 -17.16
C LYS A 36 19.20 -4.83 -15.69
N PRO A 37 20.14 -4.97 -14.74
CA PRO A 37 19.88 -4.63 -13.35
C PRO A 37 19.30 -3.22 -13.24
N PHE A 38 18.19 -3.11 -12.55
CA PHE A 38 17.47 -1.87 -12.33
C PHE A 38 18.06 -1.13 -11.14
N THR A 39 18.31 0.16 -11.32
CA THR A 39 18.70 1.08 -10.26
C THR A 39 17.79 2.30 -10.30
N ILE A 40 17.46 2.84 -9.13
CA ILE A 40 16.66 4.06 -9.02
C ILE A 40 17.46 5.22 -9.64
N PRO A 41 16.85 6.04 -10.51
CA PRO A 41 17.51 7.22 -11.07
C PRO A 41 17.85 8.24 -9.97
N GLU A 42 19.14 8.57 -9.82
CA GLU A 42 19.61 9.63 -8.94
C GLU A 42 19.94 10.90 -9.74
N PRO A 43 19.77 12.12 -9.17
CA PRO A 43 19.27 12.42 -7.83
C PRO A 43 17.74 12.45 -7.76
N LEU A 44 17.20 12.05 -6.61
CA LEU A 44 15.77 12.20 -6.31
C LEU A 44 15.43 13.70 -6.12
N PRO A 45 14.26 14.17 -6.58
CA PRO A 45 13.83 15.55 -6.37
C PRO A 45 13.81 15.93 -4.88
N GLY A 46 14.21 17.16 -4.54
CA GLY A 46 14.25 17.60 -3.13
C GLY A 46 12.88 17.54 -2.43
N TRP A 47 11.80 17.81 -3.16
CA TRP A 47 10.42 17.71 -2.65
C TRP A 47 10.01 16.26 -2.31
N PHE A 48 10.63 15.26 -2.95
CA PHE A 48 10.30 13.84 -2.74
C PHE A 48 10.58 13.42 -1.30
N LYS A 49 11.64 13.94 -0.67
CA LYS A 49 11.96 13.65 0.73
C LYS A 49 10.87 14.12 1.69
N ILE A 50 10.34 15.32 1.44
CA ILE A 50 9.27 15.91 2.25
C ILE A 50 8.00 15.09 2.07
N TRP A 51 7.61 14.81 0.82
CA TRP A 51 6.45 14.00 0.50
C TRP A 51 6.52 12.60 1.13
N PHE A 52 7.66 11.92 0.98
CA PHE A 52 7.88 10.59 1.55
C PHE A 52 7.76 10.60 3.08
N GLY A 53 8.31 11.63 3.74
CA GLY A 53 8.13 11.83 5.19
C GLY A 53 6.67 12.02 5.57
N THR A 54 5.92 12.82 4.81
CA THR A 54 4.48 13.02 5.01
C THR A 54 3.70 11.70 4.88
N VAL A 55 3.98 10.90 3.85
CA VAL A 55 3.34 9.59 3.65
C VAL A 55 3.67 8.61 4.78
N GLN A 56 4.89 8.62 5.32
CA GLN A 56 5.21 7.78 6.49
C GLN A 56 4.47 8.22 7.75
N VAL A 57 4.42 9.53 8.04
CA VAL A 57 3.76 10.02 9.24
C VAL A 57 2.26 9.79 9.14
N ILE A 58 1.64 10.26 8.06
CA ILE A 58 0.19 10.16 7.91
C ILE A 58 -0.19 8.71 7.64
N GLY A 59 0.41 8.06 6.62
CA GLY A 59 0.02 6.73 6.16
C GLY A 59 0.45 5.55 7.03
N VAL A 60 1.36 5.76 8.00
CA VAL A 60 1.86 4.67 8.86
C VAL A 60 1.70 5.03 10.33
N LEU A 61 2.26 6.15 10.78
CA LEU A 61 2.29 6.48 12.20
C LEU A 61 0.89 6.76 12.76
N VAL A 62 0.08 7.56 12.05
CA VAL A 62 -1.26 7.93 12.53
C VAL A 62 -2.21 6.71 12.60
N PRO A 63 -2.34 5.86 11.55
CA PRO A 63 -3.11 4.63 11.63
C PRO A 63 -2.62 3.68 12.71
N LEU A 64 -1.31 3.65 12.99
CA LEU A 64 -0.76 2.80 14.04
C LEU A 64 -1.24 3.26 15.42
N VAL A 65 -1.18 4.57 15.69
CA VAL A 65 -1.71 5.15 16.93
C VAL A 65 -3.20 4.87 17.07
N VAL A 66 -3.98 5.05 16.01
CA VAL A 66 -5.43 4.79 16.03
C VAL A 66 -5.72 3.31 16.27
N MET A 67 -4.97 2.39 15.65
CA MET A 67 -5.10 0.96 15.87
C MET A 67 -4.84 0.59 17.34
N LEU A 68 -3.82 1.17 17.96
CA LEU A 68 -3.49 0.89 19.37
C LEU A 68 -4.54 1.49 20.31
N LEU A 69 -4.99 2.72 20.07
CA LEU A 69 -5.96 3.38 20.94
C LEU A 69 -7.38 2.78 20.80
N TRP A 70 -7.94 2.73 19.59
CA TRP A 70 -9.29 2.21 19.37
C TRP A 70 -9.33 0.69 19.37
N GLY A 71 -8.38 0.04 18.72
CA GLY A 71 -8.36 -1.41 18.55
C GLY A 71 -7.96 -2.16 19.82
N VAL A 72 -6.93 -1.68 20.54
CA VAL A 72 -6.40 -2.37 21.73
C VAL A 72 -6.92 -1.76 23.02
N TRP A 73 -6.75 -0.45 23.23
CA TRP A 73 -7.10 0.19 24.51
C TRP A 73 -8.61 0.28 24.75
N TRP A 74 -9.38 0.67 23.73
CA TRP A 74 -10.85 0.72 23.79
C TRP A 74 -11.53 -0.56 23.30
N ASN A 75 -10.76 -1.59 22.95
CA ASN A 75 -11.23 -2.94 22.63
C ASN A 75 -12.24 -3.01 21.44
N HIS A 76 -12.12 -2.12 20.46
CA HIS A 76 -12.91 -2.21 19.21
C HIS A 76 -12.26 -3.22 18.25
N SER A 77 -12.65 -4.49 18.37
CA SER A 77 -12.07 -5.59 17.60
C SER A 77 -12.15 -5.39 16.09
N THR A 78 -13.23 -4.77 15.59
CA THR A 78 -13.41 -4.48 14.16
C THR A 78 -12.38 -3.47 13.65
N VAL A 79 -12.10 -2.41 14.42
CA VAL A 79 -11.06 -1.41 14.06
C VAL A 79 -9.69 -2.06 14.03
N LEU A 80 -9.40 -2.90 15.03
CA LEU A 80 -8.14 -3.64 15.09
C LEU A 80 -7.94 -4.51 13.86
N ILE A 81 -8.96 -5.26 13.42
CA ILE A 81 -8.85 -6.20 12.31
C ILE A 81 -8.69 -5.47 10.97
N VAL A 82 -9.44 -4.39 10.75
CA VAL A 82 -9.31 -3.54 9.55
C VAL A 82 -7.90 -2.95 9.46
N LEU A 83 -7.40 -2.32 10.54
CA LEU A 83 -6.09 -1.68 10.53
C LEU A 83 -4.93 -2.69 10.54
N ALA A 84 -5.08 -3.84 11.22
CA ALA A 84 -4.09 -4.91 11.17
C ALA A 84 -3.96 -5.49 9.75
N SER A 85 -5.09 -5.68 9.05
CA SER A 85 -5.09 -6.13 7.65
C SER A 85 -4.41 -5.11 6.73
N TYR A 86 -4.68 -3.82 6.94
CA TYR A 86 -4.01 -2.73 6.26
C TYR A 86 -2.49 -2.77 6.47
N PHE A 87 -2.02 -2.88 7.72
CA PHE A 87 -0.59 -2.94 8.03
C PHE A 87 0.10 -4.20 7.51
N LEU A 88 -0.58 -5.34 7.55
CA LEU A 88 -0.07 -6.58 6.99
C LEU A 88 0.23 -6.41 5.50
N MET A 89 -0.73 -5.87 4.75
CA MET A 89 -0.57 -5.65 3.30
C MET A 89 0.47 -4.59 2.97
N LEU A 90 0.55 -3.51 3.77
CA LEU A 90 1.62 -2.52 3.65
C LEU A 90 3.00 -3.16 3.89
N GLY A 91 3.14 -3.99 4.92
CA GLY A 91 4.38 -4.71 5.22
C GLY A 91 4.77 -5.67 4.09
N LEU A 92 3.80 -6.39 3.51
CA LEU A 92 4.03 -7.27 2.36
C LEU A 92 4.44 -6.51 1.10
N GLN A 93 3.87 -5.32 0.87
CA GLN A 93 4.32 -4.43 -0.20
C GLN A 93 5.80 -4.06 0.00
N ILE A 94 6.15 -3.52 1.17
CA ILE A 94 7.53 -3.08 1.48
C ILE A 94 8.51 -4.24 1.34
N LEU A 95 8.15 -5.43 1.83
CA LEU A 95 8.97 -6.63 1.71
C LEU A 95 9.17 -7.01 0.23
N SER A 96 8.10 -7.00 -0.57
CA SER A 96 8.15 -7.26 -2.00
C SER A 96 9.04 -6.25 -2.73
N GLU A 97 8.97 -4.97 -2.36
CA GLU A 97 9.82 -3.92 -2.92
C GLU A 97 11.30 -4.13 -2.55
N ILE A 98 11.60 -4.43 -1.29
CA ILE A 98 12.97 -4.70 -0.84
C ILE A 98 13.56 -5.89 -1.59
N ILE A 99 12.81 -6.98 -1.71
CA ILE A 99 13.27 -8.20 -2.40
C ILE A 99 13.48 -7.91 -3.89
N THR A 100 12.51 -7.30 -4.56
CA THR A 100 12.60 -7.03 -6.01
C THR A 100 13.70 -6.03 -6.35
N LEU A 101 13.91 -4.99 -5.53
CA LEU A 101 14.91 -3.96 -5.78
C LEU A 101 16.31 -4.33 -5.26
N LYS A 102 16.45 -4.65 -3.97
CA LYS A 102 17.78 -4.81 -3.35
C LYS A 102 18.38 -6.18 -3.62
N GLN A 103 17.55 -7.23 -3.65
CA GLN A 103 18.04 -8.58 -3.83
C GLN A 103 18.09 -8.98 -5.31
N PHE A 104 17.03 -8.70 -6.07
CA PHE A 104 16.96 -9.08 -7.48
C PHE A 104 17.34 -7.97 -8.46
N GLN A 105 17.40 -6.70 -8.02
CA GLN A 105 17.63 -5.54 -8.90
C GLN A 105 16.75 -5.60 -10.15
N SER A 106 15.49 -5.98 -9.98
CA SER A 106 14.57 -6.27 -11.06
C SER A 106 13.70 -5.06 -11.35
N VAL A 107 13.45 -4.79 -12.64
CA VAL A 107 12.49 -3.76 -13.07
C VAL A 107 11.07 -4.03 -12.56
N VAL A 108 10.78 -5.28 -12.15
CA VAL A 108 9.52 -5.67 -11.51
C VAL A 108 9.23 -4.88 -10.25
N TRP A 109 10.27 -4.38 -9.58
CA TRP A 109 10.10 -3.45 -8.45
C TRP A 109 9.15 -2.30 -8.79
N VAL A 110 9.24 -1.75 -10.00
CA VAL A 110 8.36 -0.65 -10.45
C VAL A 110 6.90 -1.09 -10.37
N MET A 111 6.56 -2.34 -10.71
CA MET A 111 5.18 -2.83 -10.76
C MET A 111 4.56 -3.07 -9.38
N VAL A 112 5.37 -3.30 -8.34
CA VAL A 112 4.89 -3.64 -6.99
C VAL A 112 3.94 -2.57 -6.42
N PRO A 113 4.30 -1.28 -6.34
CA PRO A 113 3.39 -0.25 -5.83
C PRO A 113 2.11 -0.15 -6.67
N TYR A 114 2.16 -0.38 -7.99
CA TYR A 114 0.96 -0.31 -8.84
C TYR A 114 -0.02 -1.46 -8.64
N LEU A 115 0.41 -2.57 -8.03
CA LEU A 115 -0.50 -3.67 -7.65
C LEU A 115 -1.06 -3.43 -6.26
N TYR A 116 -0.21 -3.07 -5.30
CA TYR A 116 -0.59 -2.97 -3.90
C TYR A 116 -1.33 -1.68 -3.55
N LEU A 117 -1.05 -0.54 -4.21
CA LEU A 117 -1.75 0.72 -3.93
C LEU A 117 -3.24 0.69 -4.30
N PRO A 118 -3.66 0.23 -5.50
CA PRO A 118 -5.08 0.11 -5.80
C PRO A 118 -5.81 -0.84 -4.83
N TYR A 119 -5.17 -1.95 -4.46
CA TYR A 119 -5.74 -2.85 -3.47
C TYR A 119 -5.83 -2.21 -2.08
N ARG A 120 -4.84 -1.43 -1.66
CA ARG A 120 -4.90 -0.67 -0.40
C ARG A 120 -6.08 0.30 -0.40
N LEU A 121 -6.32 1.01 -1.50
CA LEU A 121 -7.47 1.90 -1.62
C LEU A 121 -8.78 1.12 -1.48
N TRP A 122 -8.86 -0.06 -2.08
CA TRP A 122 -9.99 -0.98 -1.88
C TRP A 122 -10.15 -1.39 -0.41
N GLN A 123 -9.09 -1.84 0.26
CA GLN A 123 -9.13 -2.22 1.68
C GLN A 123 -9.61 -1.07 2.59
N LEU A 124 -9.16 0.16 2.32
CA LEU A 124 -9.57 1.33 3.09
C LEU A 124 -11.05 1.66 2.87
N TYR A 125 -11.52 1.58 1.61
CA TYR A 125 -12.94 1.72 1.27
C TYR A 125 -13.78 0.63 1.94
N GLU A 126 -13.32 -0.61 1.91
CA GLU A 126 -14.00 -1.72 2.56
C GLU A 126 -14.07 -1.50 4.08
N GLY A 127 -12.96 -1.08 4.70
CA GLY A 127 -12.91 -0.67 6.09
C GLY A 127 -13.96 0.40 6.42
N LEU A 128 -14.16 1.39 5.55
CA LEU A 128 -15.23 2.38 5.72
C LEU A 128 -16.62 1.76 5.71
N THR A 129 -16.90 0.83 4.79
CA THR A 129 -18.21 0.17 4.71
C THR A 129 -18.49 -0.69 5.93
N ILE A 130 -17.48 -1.40 6.45
CA ILE A 130 -17.57 -2.24 7.65
C ILE A 130 -17.83 -1.38 8.90
N LEU A 131 -17.18 -0.20 9.00
CA LEU A 131 -17.28 0.69 10.17
C LEU A 131 -18.45 1.70 10.09
N ASN A 132 -19.24 1.69 9.02
CA ASN A 132 -20.21 2.76 8.75
C ASN A 132 -21.37 2.84 9.76
N SER A 133 -21.71 1.74 10.42
CA SER A 133 -22.88 1.67 11.30
C SER A 133 -22.67 2.24 12.70
N ASP A 134 -21.42 2.52 13.11
CA ASP A 134 -21.10 2.84 14.51
C ASP A 134 -20.71 4.31 14.71
N SER A 135 -21.64 5.11 15.25
CA SER A 135 -21.47 6.56 15.45
C SER A 135 -20.24 6.94 16.30
N GLU A 136 -19.77 6.06 17.19
CA GLU A 136 -18.61 6.31 18.05
C GLU A 136 -17.28 6.27 17.27
N LEU A 137 -17.28 5.68 16.08
CA LEU A 137 -16.09 5.50 15.23
C LEU A 137 -15.91 6.58 14.16
N MET A 138 -16.53 7.76 14.34
CA MET A 138 -16.41 8.87 13.39
C MET A 138 -14.95 9.25 13.12
N TRP A 139 -14.12 9.34 14.16
CA TRP A 139 -12.69 9.65 14.02
C TRP A 139 -11.92 8.62 13.19
N VAL A 140 -12.21 7.34 13.40
CA VAL A 140 -11.58 6.24 12.63
C VAL A 140 -12.01 6.31 11.16
N ARG A 141 -13.27 6.61 10.89
CA ARG A 141 -13.77 6.79 9.52
C ARG A 141 -13.12 7.98 8.82
N THR A 142 -13.01 9.12 9.51
CA THR A 142 -12.29 10.28 8.97
C THR A 142 -10.84 9.95 8.65
N LEU A 143 -10.16 9.19 9.52
CA LEU A 143 -8.81 8.70 9.23
C LEU A 143 -8.77 7.88 7.94
N LEU A 144 -9.65 6.88 7.78
CA LEU A 144 -9.66 6.04 6.57
C LEU A 144 -9.90 6.86 5.30
N ILE A 145 -10.71 7.91 5.35
CA ILE A 145 -10.90 8.83 4.21
C ILE A 145 -9.61 9.60 3.92
N VAL A 146 -8.94 10.12 4.94
CA VAL A 146 -7.64 10.81 4.79
C VAL A 146 -6.60 9.87 4.17
N GLU A 147 -6.56 8.61 4.62
CA GLU A 147 -5.70 7.58 4.04
C GLU A 147 -6.01 7.34 2.55
N ILE A 148 -7.29 7.20 2.18
CA ILE A 148 -7.69 7.03 0.77
C ILE A 148 -7.16 8.20 -0.08
N VAL A 149 -7.32 9.44 0.39
CA VAL A 149 -6.83 10.63 -0.32
C VAL A 149 -5.30 10.61 -0.42
N LEU A 150 -4.61 10.32 0.68
CA LEU A 150 -3.15 10.26 0.74
C LEU A 150 -2.60 9.22 -0.25
N TRP A 151 -3.11 7.99 -0.20
CA TRP A 151 -2.64 6.90 -1.06
C TRP A 151 -3.03 7.10 -2.51
N THR A 152 -4.17 7.72 -2.79
CA THR A 152 -4.54 8.12 -4.16
C THR A 152 -3.55 9.16 -4.69
N GLY A 153 -3.24 10.19 -3.90
CA GLY A 153 -2.21 11.17 -4.25
C GLY A 153 -0.85 10.53 -4.48
N ASN A 154 -0.46 9.59 -3.62
CA ASN A 154 0.79 8.84 -3.79
C ASN A 154 0.81 8.01 -5.08
N TYR A 155 -0.30 7.33 -5.39
CA TYR A 155 -0.43 6.55 -6.62
C TYR A 155 -0.34 7.40 -7.88
N LEU A 156 -0.95 8.59 -7.88
CA LEU A 156 -0.85 9.53 -9.00
C LEU A 156 0.59 10.03 -9.19
N LEU A 157 1.32 10.27 -8.09
CA LEU A 157 2.72 10.66 -8.16
C LEU A 157 3.59 9.52 -8.69
N ASP A 158 3.34 8.28 -8.28
CA ASP A 158 4.04 7.11 -8.82
C ASP A 158 3.81 7.02 -10.34
N LEU A 159 2.55 7.11 -10.79
CA LEU A 159 2.20 7.11 -12.22
C LEU A 159 2.92 8.23 -12.99
N ALA A 160 2.98 9.44 -12.43
CA ALA A 160 3.70 10.56 -13.04
C ALA A 160 5.21 10.33 -13.15
N GLN A 161 5.79 9.48 -12.29
CA GLN A 161 7.21 9.13 -12.30
C GLN A 161 7.55 7.97 -13.24
N LEU A 162 6.56 7.22 -13.76
CA LEU A 162 6.80 6.09 -14.66
C LEU A 162 7.73 6.40 -15.84
N PRO A 163 7.58 7.53 -16.58
CA PRO A 163 8.48 7.84 -17.69
C PRO A 163 9.93 7.97 -17.24
N ARG A 164 10.16 8.58 -16.07
CA ARG A 164 11.49 8.75 -15.48
C ARG A 164 12.06 7.42 -14.99
N LEU A 165 11.25 6.58 -14.35
CA LEU A 165 11.66 5.24 -13.90
C LEU A 165 12.06 4.34 -15.06
N PHE A 166 11.33 4.38 -16.17
CA PHE A 166 11.65 3.64 -17.39
C PHE A 166 12.67 4.31 -18.31
N ARG A 167 13.16 5.51 -17.93
CA ARG A 167 14.07 6.33 -18.76
C ARG A 167 13.52 6.60 -20.16
N TRP A 168 12.20 6.79 -20.27
CA TRP A 168 11.52 7.24 -21.48
C TRP A 168 11.62 8.74 -21.71
N GLU A 169 12.57 9.40 -21.05
CA GLU A 169 12.87 10.81 -21.27
C GLU A 169 13.17 11.03 -22.76
N VAL A 170 12.27 11.72 -23.45
CA VAL A 170 12.51 12.23 -24.80
C VAL A 170 13.54 13.34 -24.63
N LYS A 171 14.61 13.33 -25.45
CA LYS A 171 15.56 14.45 -25.48
C LYS A 171 14.77 15.75 -25.60
N GLU A 172 14.86 16.61 -24.59
CA GLU A 172 14.54 18.02 -24.78
C GLU A 172 15.52 18.54 -25.84
N GLY A 173 14.97 18.87 -27.01
CA GLY A 173 15.68 19.51 -28.11
C GLY A 173 15.83 21.00 -27.88
#